data_AF-A0A2Z2KSG4-F1
#
_entry.id   AF-A0A2Z2KSG4-F1
#
_cell.length_a   1.000
_cell.length_b   1.000
_cell.length_c   1.000
_cell.angle_alpha   90.00
_cell.angle_beta   90.00
_cell.angle_gamma   90.00
#
_symmetry.space_group_name_H-M   'P 1'
#
loop_
_entity.id
_entity.type
_entity.pdbx_description
1 polymer ?
#
loop_
_entity_poly.entity_id
_entity_poly.type
_entity_poly.pdbx_seq_one_letter_code
_entity_poly.pdbx_strand_id
1 'polypeptide(L)' 'MNHTEFELLDGAGARISLALGAVTYIKKNGAELTPDDQETLWFSDNNPAGQYTIEVKTIDGTVYSAVLDWVPTI' A
#
# COMPACT_ATOMS: atom_id res chain seq x y z
N MET A 1 -8.97 -16.80 3.67
CA MET A 1 -7.65 -16.15 3.48
C MET A 1 -7.68 -14.90 4.33
N ASN A 2 -6.80 -14.82 5.31
CA ASN A 2 -6.71 -13.66 6.17
C ASN A 2 -5.93 -12.55 5.46
N HIS A 3 -6.24 -11.32 5.83
CA HIS A 3 -5.57 -10.13 5.34
C HIS A 3 -5.24 -9.26 6.55
N THR A 4 -4.09 -8.61 6.49
CA THR A 4 -3.73 -7.52 7.40
C THR A 4 -3.86 -6.20 6.67
N GLU A 5 -4.56 -5.25 7.28
CA GLU A 5 -4.68 -3.88 6.75
C GLU A 5 -3.50 -3.02 7.18
N PHE A 6 -2.98 -2.23 6.25
CA PHE A 6 -1.94 -1.24 6.49
C PHE A 6 -2.36 0.14 5.99
N GLU A 7 -2.06 1.17 6.78
CA GLU A 7 -2.18 2.57 6.34
C GLU A 7 -0.81 3.12 5.92
N LEU A 8 -0.81 3.97 4.90
CA LEU A 8 0.36 4.74 4.50
C LEU A 8 0.26 6.13 5.12
N LEU A 9 1.30 6.54 5.84
CA LEU A 9 1.39 7.86 6.46
C LEU A 9 2.46 8.70 5.76
N ASP A 10 2.23 10.00 5.64
CA ASP A 10 3.23 10.96 5.18
C ASP A 10 4.24 11.31 6.29
N GLY A 11 5.19 12.19 5.97
CA GLY A 11 6.20 12.65 6.93
C GLY A 11 5.66 13.43 8.13
N ALA A 12 4.40 13.89 8.08
CA ALA A 12 3.70 14.55 9.18
C ALA A 12 2.80 13.58 9.97
N GLY A 13 2.72 12.31 9.57
CA GLY A 13 1.85 11.31 10.15
C GLY A 13 0.40 11.39 9.67
N ALA A 14 0.10 12.16 8.62
CA ALA A 14 -1.21 12.19 8.01
C ALA A 14 -1.39 11.01 7.06
N ARG A 15 -2.59 10.40 7.06
CA ARG A 15 -2.92 9.29 6.17
C ARG A 15 -2.93 9.74 4.72
N ILE A 16 -2.30 8.94 3.86
CA ILE A 16 -2.46 8.98 2.42
C ILE A 16 -3.54 7.97 2.03
N SER A 17 -4.67 8.45 1.50
CA SER A 17 -5.73 7.57 1.02
C SER A 17 -5.29 6.78 -0.20
N LEU A 18 -5.47 5.47 -0.17
CA LEU A 18 -5.20 4.54 -1.27
C LEU A 18 -6.43 4.28 -2.16
N ALA A 19 -7.55 4.91 -1.85
CA ALA A 19 -8.81 4.68 -2.55
C ALA A 19 -8.74 5.11 -4.02
N LEU A 20 -9.55 4.46 -4.84
CA LEU A 20 -9.80 4.82 -6.22
C LEU A 20 -10.22 6.29 -6.30
N GLY A 21 -9.52 7.05 -7.13
CA GLY A 21 -9.73 8.49 -7.27
C GLY A 21 -8.85 9.35 -6.36
N ALA A 22 -8.20 8.79 -5.33
CA ALA A 22 -7.14 9.47 -4.57
C ALA A 22 -5.73 9.19 -5.15
N VAL A 23 -5.59 8.06 -5.85
CA VAL A 23 -4.32 7.61 -6.45
C VAL A 23 -4.40 7.52 -7.96
N THR A 24 -3.26 7.81 -8.61
CA THR A 24 -3.00 7.47 -10.02
C THR A 24 -2.56 6.01 -10.15
N TYR A 25 -1.71 5.53 -9.24
CA TYR A 25 -1.31 4.12 -9.17
C TYR A 25 -0.84 3.73 -7.78
N ILE A 26 -0.87 2.43 -7.53
CA ILE A 26 -0.21 1.76 -6.41
C ILE A 26 0.66 0.65 -7.01
N LYS A 27 1.91 0.53 -6.58
CA LYS A 27 2.83 -0.54 -6.99
C LYS A 27 3.37 -1.28 -5.79
N LYS A 28 3.43 -2.60 -5.91
CA LYS A 28 4.11 -3.51 -4.98
C LYS A 28 5.28 -4.16 -5.70
N ASN A 29 6.50 -3.89 -5.26
CA ASN A 29 7.73 -4.37 -5.92
C ASN A 29 7.74 -4.07 -7.44
N GLY A 30 7.24 -2.90 -7.82
CA GLY A 30 7.14 -2.46 -9.22
C GLY A 30 5.92 -2.99 -10.00
N ALA A 31 5.19 -3.98 -9.48
CA ALA A 31 3.95 -4.47 -10.09
C ALA A 31 2.76 -3.60 -9.66
N GLU A 32 1.98 -3.11 -10.62
CA GLU A 32 0.79 -2.30 -10.32
C GLU A 32 -0.31 -3.14 -9.67
N LEU A 33 -0.97 -2.55 -8.67
CA LEU A 33 -2.17 -3.05 -8.03
C LEU A 33 -3.38 -2.27 -8.56
N THR A 34 -4.55 -2.90 -8.55
CA THR A 34 -5.82 -2.23 -8.84
C THR A 34 -6.35 -1.58 -7.56
N PRO A 35 -6.46 -0.25 -7.49
CA PRO A 35 -7.10 0.42 -6.36
C PRO A 35 -8.59 0.08 -6.29
N ASP A 36 -9.12 -0.07 -5.08
CA ASP A 36 -10.54 -0.22 -4.80
C ASP A 36 -11.06 1.00 -4.01
N ASP A 37 -12.23 0.93 -3.39
CA ASP A 37 -12.81 2.04 -2.63
C ASP A 37 -12.24 2.19 -1.21
N GLN A 38 -11.23 1.41 -0.82
CA GLN A 38 -10.65 1.42 0.52
C GLN A 38 -9.46 2.39 0.60
N GLU A 39 -9.33 3.08 1.74
CA GLU A 39 -8.22 4.02 1.97
C GLU A 39 -6.91 3.34 2.37
N THR A 40 -6.93 2.03 2.65
CA THR A 40 -5.84 1.23 3.22
C THR A 40 -5.45 0.06 2.32
N LEU A 41 -4.24 -0.47 2.52
CA LEU A 41 -3.73 -1.60 1.75
C LEU A 41 -4.09 -2.91 2.44
N TRP A 42 -4.82 -3.79 1.75
CA TRP A 42 -5.09 -5.14 2.21
C TRP A 42 -3.95 -6.07 1.79
N PHE A 43 -3.18 -6.56 2.77
CA PHE A 43 -2.04 -7.42 2.52
C PHE A 43 -2.36 -8.87 2.90
N SER A 44 -2.34 -9.76 1.91
CA SER A 44 -2.66 -11.17 2.08
C SER A 44 -1.58 -11.94 2.84
N ASP A 45 -2.00 -12.84 3.74
CA ASP A 45 -1.10 -13.76 4.45
C ASP A 45 -0.46 -14.84 3.56
N ASN A 46 -0.96 -15.01 2.32
CA ASN A 46 -0.32 -15.90 1.34
C ASN A 46 0.96 -15.30 0.74
N ASN A 47 1.23 -14.01 0.99
CA ASN A 47 2.49 -13.42 0.59
C ASN A 47 3.63 -14.02 1.41
N PRO A 48 4.74 -14.45 0.77
CA PRO A 48 5.90 -14.92 1.50
C PRO A 48 6.45 -13.80 2.40
N ALA A 49 7.04 -14.19 3.53
CA ALA A 49 7.76 -13.27 4.40
C ALA A 49 8.85 -12.50 3.63
N GLY A 50 9.07 -11.24 3.99
CA GLY A 50 10.11 -10.40 3.42
C GLY A 50 9.68 -8.96 3.17
N GLN A 51 10.57 -8.21 2.55
CA GLN A 51 10.37 -6.78 2.29
C GLN A 51 9.62 -6.53 0.99
N TYR A 52 8.62 -5.67 1.07
CA TYR A 52 7.84 -5.20 -0.07
C TYR A 52 7.92 -3.69 -0.17
N THR A 53 8.45 -3.19 -1.29
CA THR A 53 8.40 -1.78 -1.62
C THR A 53 7.01 -1.44 -2.14
N ILE A 54 6.32 -0.55 -1.44
CA ILE A 54 5.05 0.02 -1.84
C ILE A 54 5.30 1.43 -2.35
N GLU A 55 5.01 1.67 -3.62
CA GLU A 55 5.10 3.00 -4.24
C GLU A 55 3.68 3.45 -4.62
N VAL A 56 3.32 4.66 -4.20
CA VAL A 56 2.00 5.25 -4.44
C VAL A 56 2.19 6.60 -5.10
N LYS A 57 1.49 6.83 -6.21
CA LYS A 57 1.37 8.16 -6.79
C LYS A 57 -0.05 8.67 -6.59
N THR A 58 -0.21 9.77 -5.88
CA THR A 58 -1.50 10.44 -5.67
C THR A 58 -1.94 11.20 -6.92
N ILE A 59 -3.23 11.57 -7.00
CA ILE A 59 -3.77 12.33 -8.14
C ILE A 59 -3.17 13.74 -8.29
N ASP A 60 -2.67 14.32 -7.20
CA ASP A 60 -1.96 15.60 -7.20
C ASP A 60 -0.52 15.49 -7.75
N GLY A 61 -0.08 14.26 -8.08
CA GLY A 61 1.22 13.97 -8.65
C GLY A 61 2.31 13.62 -7.64
N THR A 62 2.04 13.71 -6.34
CA THR A 62 3.02 13.36 -5.29
C THR A 62 3.29 11.85 -5.28
N VAL A 63 4.55 11.46 -5.10
CA VAL A 63 4.96 10.05 -5.03
C VAL A 63 5.47 9.74 -3.63
N TYR A 64 4.86 8.73 -3.01
CA TYR A 64 5.25 8.18 -1.72
C TYR A 64 5.86 6.79 -1.92
N SER A 65 6.86 6.45 -1.12
CA SER A 65 7.49 5.12 -1.15
C SER A 65 7.74 4.66 0.29
N ALA A 66 7.33 3.42 0.59
CA ALA A 66 7.52 2.80 1.89
C ALA A 66 7.93 1.33 1.73
N VAL A 67 8.65 0.80 2.72
CA VAL A 67 8.99 -0.62 2.79
C VAL A 67 8.16 -1.27 3.88
N LEU A 68 7.37 -2.27 3.50
CA LEU A 68 6.66 -3.16 4.41
C LEU A 68 7.51 -4.41 4.65
N ASP A 69 8.04 -4.56 5.86
CA ASP A 69 8.71 -5.79 6.29
C ASP A 69 7.67 -6.79 6.82
N TRP A 70 7.22 -7.69 5.94
CA TRP A 70 6.08 -8.57 6.19
C TRP A 70 6.50 -9.89 6.83
N VAL A 71 5.76 -10.27 7.87
CA VAL A 71 5.84 -11.59 8.50
C VAL A 71 4.42 -12.18 8.56
N PRO A 72 4.14 -13.27 7.82
CA PRO A 72 2.84 -13.94 7.85
C PRO A 72 2.45 -14.35 9.26
N THR A 73 1.20 -14.05 9.64
CA THR A 73 0.61 -14.52 10.89
C THR A 73 0.13 -15.95 10.67
N ILE A 74 1.04 -16.91 10.88
CA ILE A 74 0.76 -18.35 10.87
C ILE A 74 -0.32 -18.76 11.88
#